data_AF-A0A3Q7JQV8-F1
#
_entry.id   AF-A0A3Q7JQV8-F1
#
_cell.length_a   1.000
_cell.length_b   1.000
_cell.length_c   1.000
_cell.angle_alpha   90.00
_cell.angle_beta   90.00
_cell.angle_gamma   90.00
#
_symmetry.space_group_name_H-M   'P 1'
#
loop_
_entity.id
_entity.type
_entity.pdbx_description
1 polymer ?
#
loop_
_entity_poly.entity_id
_entity_poly.type
_entity_poly.pdbx_seq_one_letter_code
_entity_poly.pdbx_strand_id
1 'polypeptide(L)' 'METKQMSPLKCFSYEEIASSTNYFHPENLVGQGGYSDVYRGDLEDGRRIAVKRLAKDSALI' A
#
# COMPACT_ATOMS: atom_id res chain seq x y z
N MET A 1 -10.73 30.35 -6.32
CA MET A 1 -10.80 28.89 -6.48
C MET A 1 -9.38 28.38 -6.34
N GLU A 2 -9.07 27.73 -5.23
CA GLU A 2 -7.71 27.26 -4.95
C GLU A 2 -7.47 25.94 -5.70
N THR A 3 -6.51 25.92 -6.62
CA THR A 3 -6.15 24.71 -7.36
C THR A 3 -5.33 23.81 -6.45
N LYS A 4 -5.89 22.65 -6.08
CA LYS A 4 -5.16 21.61 -5.34
C LYS A 4 -4.01 21.11 -6.22
N GLN A 5 -2.82 21.65 -6.00
CA GLN A 5 -1.61 21.24 -6.71
C GLN A 5 -1.34 19.78 -6.37
N MET A 6 -1.56 18.89 -7.34
CA MET A 6 -1.20 17.48 -7.19
C MET A 6 0.32 17.38 -7.09
N SER A 7 0.80 16.91 -5.95
CA SER A 7 2.20 16.51 -5.81
C SER A 7 2.53 15.46 -6.87
N PRO A 8 3.71 15.49 -7.49
CA PRO A 8 4.12 14.50 -8.47
C PRO A 8 4.01 13.08 -7.87
N LEU A 9 3.38 12.17 -8.61
CA LEU A 9 3.23 10.77 -8.23
C LEU A 9 4.60 10.08 -8.32
N LYS A 10 4.99 9.38 -7.25
CA LYS A 10 6.19 8.52 -7.26
C LYS A 10 5.79 7.10 -7.62
N CYS A 11 6.49 6.50 -8.57
CA CYS A 11 6.39 5.07 -8.86
C CYS A 11 7.32 4.30 -7.94
N PHE A 12 6.85 3.16 -7.44
CA PHE A 12 7.59 2.24 -6.60
C PHE A 12 7.67 0.88 -7.29
N SER A 13 8.78 0.18 -7.16
CA SER A 13 8.86 -1.21 -7.64
C SER A 13 8.03 -2.12 -6.73
N TYR A 14 7.61 -3.28 -7.25
CA TYR A 14 6.95 -4.28 -6.41
C TYR A 14 7.84 -4.72 -5.24
N GLU A 15 9.15 -4.87 -5.48
CA GLU A 15 10.13 -5.27 -4.47
C GLU A 15 10.26 -4.22 -3.35
N GLU A 16 10.30 -2.92 -3.68
CA GLU A 16 10.34 -1.85 -2.67
C GLU A 16 9.09 -1.88 -1.78
N ILE A 17 7.91 -2.12 -2.38
CA ILE A 17 6.66 -2.26 -1.65
C ILE A 17 6.60 -3.56 -0.82
N ALA A 18 7.08 -4.67 -1.37
CA ALA A 18 7.11 -5.95 -0.68
C ALA A 18 8.05 -5.87 0.52
N SER A 19 9.30 -5.45 0.34
CA SER A 19 10.29 -5.33 1.41
C SER A 19 9.84 -4.34 2.49
N SER A 20 9.29 -3.18 2.12
CA SER A 20 8.81 -2.19 3.11
C SER A 20 7.67 -2.72 4.00
N THR A 21 6.89 -3.68 3.53
CA THR A 21 5.79 -4.30 4.29
C THR A 21 6.17 -5.64 4.96
N ASN A 22 7.46 -5.98 4.98
CA ASN A 22 7.94 -7.31 5.37
C ASN A 22 7.24 -8.43 4.57
N TYR A 23 7.20 -8.28 3.24
CA TYR A 23 6.49 -9.17 2.32
C TYR A 23 5.00 -9.34 2.65
N PHE A 24 4.33 -8.23 2.97
CA PHE A 24 2.92 -8.21 3.40
C PHE A 24 2.65 -9.09 4.62
N HIS A 25 3.58 -9.09 5.60
CA HIS A 25 3.43 -9.89 6.81
C HIS A 25 2.18 -9.47 7.61
N PRO A 26 1.41 -10.40 8.21
CA PRO A 26 0.20 -10.08 8.97
C PRO A 26 0.43 -9.12 10.14
N GLU A 27 1.63 -9.06 10.71
CA GLU A 27 1.98 -8.09 11.77
C GLU A 27 1.89 -6.63 11.32
N ASN A 28 1.99 -6.41 10.00
CA ASN A 28 1.88 -5.10 9.38
C ASN A 28 0.49 -4.83 8.85
N LEU A 29 -0.48 -5.75 9.00
CA LEU A 29 -1.87 -5.49 8.61
C LEU A 29 -2.47 -4.41 9.52
N VAL A 30 -2.90 -3.31 8.90
CA VAL A 30 -3.51 -2.17 9.60
C VAL A 30 -5.03 -2.18 9.46
N GLY A 31 -5.53 -2.70 8.35
CA GLY A 31 -6.96 -2.79 8.12
C GLY A 31 -7.32 -3.74 7.00
N GLN A 32 -8.50 -4.32 7.12
CA GLN A 32 -9.10 -5.21 6.13
C GLN A 32 -10.50 -4.67 5.80
N GLY A 33 -10.83 -4.64 4.51
CA GLY A 33 -12.14 -4.23 4.02
C GLY A 33 -12.54 -5.06 2.80
N GLY A 34 -13.71 -4.79 2.23
CA GLY A 34 -14.39 -5.66 1.27
C GLY A 34 -13.51 -6.39 0.25
N TYR A 35 -12.63 -5.65 -0.45
CA TYR A 35 -11.78 -6.21 -1.52
C TYR A 35 -10.29 -5.86 -1.36
N SER A 36 -9.86 -5.48 -0.16
CA SER A 36 -8.48 -5.04 0.03
C SER A 36 -7.98 -5.19 1.45
N ASP A 37 -6.69 -5.50 1.53
CA ASP A 37 -5.91 -5.41 2.74
C ASP A 37 -5.07 -4.13 2.70
N VAL A 38 -4.87 -3.50 3.86
CA VAL A 38 -4.01 -2.33 4.02
C VAL A 38 -2.88 -2.69 4.97
N TYR A 39 -1.65 -2.64 4.48
CA TYR A 39 -0.45 -2.93 5.25
C TYR A 39 0.30 -1.64 5.58
N ARG A 40 0.94 -1.59 6.76
CA ARG A 40 1.97 -0.61 7.10
C ARG A 40 3.24 -0.99 6.36
N GLY A 41 3.82 -0.03 5.65
CA GLY A 41 5.16 -0.14 5.09
C GLY A 41 6.08 0.90 5.70
N ASP A 42 7.34 0.54 5.93
CA ASP A 42 8.41 1.48 6.27
C ASP A 42 9.43 1.48 5.11
N LEU A 43 9.53 2.61 4.40
CA LEU A 43 10.47 2.79 3.29
C LEU A 43 11.90 2.98 3.81
N GLU A 44 12.90 2.72 2.97
CA GLU A 44 14.32 2.89 3.32
C GLU A 44 14.68 4.34 3.71
N ASP A 45 13.94 5.31 3.18
CA ASP A 45 14.09 6.73 3.53
C ASP A 45 13.45 7.13 4.87
N GLY A 46 12.95 6.14 5.64
CA GLY A 46 12.34 6.32 6.95
C GLY A 46 10.87 6.78 6.91
N ARG A 47 10.29 7.00 5.72
CA ARG A 47 8.86 7.34 5.61
C ARG A 47 8.00 6.11 5.84
N ARG A 48 6.99 6.27 6.68
CA ARG A 48 5.92 5.28 6.86
C ARG A 48 4.80 5.49 5.86
N ILE A 49 4.35 4.40 5.24
CA ILE A 49 3.31 4.39 4.21
C ILE A 49 2.19 3.39 4.53
N ALA A 50 1.04 3.59 3.89
CA ALA A 50 -0.04 2.61 3.84
C ALA A 50 -0.09 2.00 2.45
N VAL A 51 0.05 0.67 2.36
CA VAL A 51 0.01 -0.09 1.12
C VAL A 51 -1.33 -0.79 1.02
N LYS A 52 -2.22 -0.28 0.15
CA LYS A 52 -3.50 -0.91 -0.15
C LYS A 52 -3.32 -1.97 -1.23
N ARG A 53 -3.42 -3.24 -0.85
CA ARG A 53 -3.33 -4.38 -1.76
C ARG A 53 -4.74 -4.84 -2.10
N LEU A 54 -5.13 -4.70 -3.37
CA LEU A 54 -6.37 -5.28 -3.87
C LEU A 54 -6.26 -6.80 -3.84
N ALA A 55 -7.29 -7.47 -3.33
CA ALA A 55 -7.41 -8.91 -3.51
C ALA A 55 -7.45 -9.19 -5.03
N LYS A 56 -6.83 -10.29 -5.47
CA LYS A 56 -7.12 -10.80 -6.82
C LYS A 56 -8.62 -11.05 -6.84
N ASP A 57 -9.32 -10.54 -7.85
CA ASP A 57 -10.72 -10.86 -8.08
C ASP A 57 -10.92 -12.37 -7.89
N SER A 58 -11.50 -12.78 -6.77
CA SER A 58 -12.35 -13.96 -6.78
C SER A 58 -13.67 -13.47 -7.36
N ALA A 59 -13.68 -13.20 -8.66
CA ALA A 59 -14.90 -13.16 -9.43
C ALA A 59 -15.47 -14.57 -9.44
N LEU A 60 -16.10 -14.99 -8.35
CA LEU A 60 -17.02 -16.12 -8.23
C LEU A 60 -17.92 -15.89 -7.00
N ILE A 61 -18.96 -15.09 -7.20
CA ILE A 61 -20.36 -15.45 -6.92
C ILE A 61 -21.23 -14.81 -7.99
#